data_AF-A0A8B6FCW4-F1
#
_entry.id   AF-A0A8B6FCW4-F1
#
_cell.length_a   1.000
_cell.length_b   1.000
_cell.length_c   1.000
_cell.angle_alpha   90.00
_cell.angle_beta   90.00
_cell.angle_gamma   90.00
#
_symmetry.space_group_name_H-M   'P 1'
#
loop_
_entity.id
_entity.type
_entity.pdbx_description
1 polymer ?
#
loop_
_entity_poly.entity_id
_entity_poly.type
_entity_poly.pdbx_seq_one_letter_code
_entity_poly.pdbx_strand_id
1 'polypeptide(L)'
;MSDRGSKAGSFHEDASNGETEIPLNIPEDEPKVQPDEQPPPEIIYQNTPPSREPKNVRINLYDRDPTNMNELVKVQFDDIFAEPVGTHSFDGVWTASHTVFTGTKHWCYRILSAVCALPCSFCWGLHFACLSFNYIWSIQPSLRSFSIQIGPIAKVWTKKSKCVAMISCRDLRVQFEDLFTEPEGSHSIDGVWRASYRVFTGTKHWCYRILSAIFAVPCAFCWGLHFACLTFSHIWTIQPSLRSCNIEIYPMARLWGLFVRSFCDPFCESVGLMLSKIKISINKTKE
;
A
#
# COMPACT_ATOMS: atom_id res chain seq x y z
N MET A 1 44.07 48.51 49.68
CA MET A 1 43.39 49.01 48.46
C MET A 1 42.35 47.96 48.07
N SER A 2 41.08 48.32 48.27
CA SER A 2 39.78 47.67 47.99
C SER A 2 39.68 46.14 47.85
N ASP A 3 38.92 45.45 48.69
CA ASP A 3 37.44 45.36 48.82
C ASP A 3 36.69 44.62 47.70
N ARG A 4 36.00 43.54 48.11
CA ARG A 4 34.61 43.09 47.77
C ARG A 4 34.51 41.57 47.93
N GLY A 5 33.51 40.94 48.54
CA GLY A 5 32.23 41.32 49.20
C GLY A 5 31.59 39.97 49.63
N SER A 6 31.17 39.79 50.88
CA SER A 6 29.88 40.12 51.55
C SER A 6 28.81 39.02 51.51
N LYS A 7 28.09 38.93 52.62
CA LYS A 7 27.27 37.83 53.18
C LYS A 7 25.81 37.82 52.72
N ALA A 8 25.22 36.61 52.80
CA ALA A 8 23.91 36.16 53.29
C ALA A 8 22.68 37.09 53.34
N GLY A 9 21.50 36.52 53.03
CA GLY A 9 20.36 36.56 53.95
C GLY A 9 18.96 36.87 53.39
N SER A 10 18.04 35.94 53.69
CA SER A 10 16.64 36.15 54.15
C SER A 10 15.47 36.21 53.17
N PHE A 11 14.42 35.51 53.63
CA PHE A 11 13.07 35.27 53.15
C PHE A 11 12.13 36.25 53.86
N HIS A 12 11.08 36.74 53.19
CA HIS A 12 9.91 37.31 53.87
C HIS A 12 8.66 37.20 52.99
N GLU A 13 7.59 36.81 53.68
CA GLU A 13 6.20 36.59 53.26
C GLU A 13 5.36 37.84 53.60
N ASP A 14 4.17 37.91 52.99
CA ASP A 14 2.90 38.43 53.53
C ASP A 14 2.18 39.65 52.90
N ALA A 15 0.86 39.40 52.78
CA ALA A 15 -0.32 40.26 52.99
C ALA A 15 -0.82 41.16 51.83
N SER A 16 -2.12 41.40 51.62
CA SER A 16 -3.42 40.89 52.15
C SER A 16 -4.53 41.75 51.50
N ASN A 17 -5.68 41.14 51.16
CA ASN A 17 -7.09 41.61 51.15
C ASN A 17 -7.42 43.09 50.78
N GLY A 18 -8.43 43.45 49.99
CA GLY A 18 -9.70 42.84 49.60
C GLY A 18 -10.77 43.95 49.66
N GLU A 19 -11.72 44.02 48.71
CA GLU A 19 -13.05 44.65 48.88
C GLU A 19 -13.91 44.48 47.61
N THR A 20 -15.21 44.24 47.83
CA THR A 20 -16.25 43.99 46.82
C THR A 20 -17.14 45.22 46.72
N GLU A 21 -17.35 45.80 45.53
CA GLU A 21 -18.55 46.59 45.19
C GLU A 21 -18.85 46.53 43.66
N ILE A 22 -20.12 46.32 43.32
CA ILE A 22 -20.79 46.52 42.00
C ILE A 22 -21.95 47.47 42.35
N PRO A 23 -22.35 48.53 41.60
CA PRO A 23 -22.72 48.40 40.18
C PRO A 23 -22.69 49.64 39.24
N LEU A 24 -22.87 49.33 37.94
CA LEU A 24 -23.60 50.08 36.89
C LEU A 24 -23.02 51.40 36.34
N ASN A 25 -22.71 51.48 35.04
CA ASN A 25 -23.56 52.21 34.06
C ASN A 25 -23.13 52.04 32.57
N ILE A 26 -24.04 51.40 31.80
CA ILE A 26 -24.49 51.61 30.40
C ILE A 26 -23.52 51.58 29.20
N PRO A 27 -23.98 51.04 28.04
CA PRO A 27 -23.16 50.36 27.02
C PRO A 27 -23.05 51.12 25.68
N GLU A 28 -21.93 50.94 24.99
CA GLU A 28 -21.78 51.16 23.53
C GLU A 28 -20.89 50.02 22.99
N ASP A 29 -21.48 48.99 22.36
CA ASP A 29 -21.82 48.90 20.94
C ASP A 29 -20.70 48.21 20.15
N GLU A 30 -20.77 46.87 20.05
CA GLU A 30 -20.23 46.16 18.89
C GLU A 30 -21.10 44.91 18.60
N PRO A 31 -21.87 44.89 17.49
CA PRO A 31 -22.79 43.80 17.19
C PRO A 31 -22.08 42.59 16.59
N LYS A 32 -22.25 41.43 17.23
CA LYS A 32 -21.99 40.11 16.64
C LYS A 32 -23.10 39.78 15.64
N VAL A 33 -22.76 39.73 14.34
CA VAL A 33 -23.58 39.11 13.29
C VAL A 33 -22.77 37.99 12.64
N GLN A 34 -23.27 36.75 12.76
CA GLN A 34 -22.83 35.62 11.93
C GLN A 34 -23.48 35.74 10.55
N PRO A 35 -22.74 35.41 9.47
CA PRO A 35 -23.39 34.77 8.33
C PRO A 35 -22.66 33.50 7.84
N ASP A 36 -23.47 32.46 7.66
CA ASP A 36 -23.46 31.44 6.60
C ASP A 36 -22.16 30.75 6.15
N GLU A 37 -22.18 29.43 6.35
CA GLU A 37 -21.78 28.37 5.40
C GLU A 37 -20.45 28.55 4.64
N GLN A 38 -19.39 28.01 5.21
CA GLN A 38 -18.17 27.71 4.46
C GLN A 38 -18.51 26.71 3.33
N PRO A 39 -18.11 26.98 2.07
CA PRO A 39 -18.38 26.06 0.98
C PRO A 39 -17.71 24.70 1.26
N PRO A 40 -18.29 23.58 0.79
CA PRO A 40 -17.76 22.25 1.06
C PRO A 40 -16.27 22.21 0.70
N PRO A 41 -15.41 21.58 1.52
CA PRO A 41 -14.00 21.48 1.21
C PRO A 41 -13.88 20.83 -0.16
N GLU A 42 -13.30 21.58 -1.10
CA GLU A 42 -12.94 21.10 -2.42
C GLU A 42 -12.09 19.84 -2.21
N ILE A 43 -12.64 18.67 -2.56
CA ILE A 43 -11.89 17.43 -2.58
C ILE A 43 -10.88 17.59 -3.70
N ILE A 44 -9.72 18.14 -3.37
CA ILE A 44 -8.52 17.96 -4.15
C ILE A 44 -8.29 16.45 -4.12
N TYR A 45 -8.80 15.76 -5.13
CA TYR A 45 -8.29 14.45 -5.50
C TYR A 45 -6.83 14.70 -5.86
N GLN A 46 -5.98 14.55 -4.85
CA GLN A 46 -4.55 14.55 -4.99
C GLN A 46 -4.21 13.26 -5.74
N ASN A 47 -4.48 13.26 -7.05
CA ASN A 47 -4.02 12.27 -8.01
C ASN A 47 -2.54 12.54 -8.33
N THR A 48 -1.76 12.75 -7.27
CA THR A 48 -0.31 12.65 -7.30
C THR A 48 -0.01 11.36 -6.58
N PRO A 49 0.49 10.31 -7.27
CA PRO A 49 0.92 9.10 -6.58
C PRO A 49 1.90 9.53 -5.48
N PRO A 50 1.80 9.02 -4.24
CA PRO A 50 2.67 9.48 -3.18
C PRO A 50 4.10 9.20 -3.62
N SER A 51 4.85 10.27 -3.91
CA SER A 51 6.29 10.22 -3.96
C SER A 51 6.71 9.82 -2.56
N ARG A 52 6.97 8.51 -2.39
CA ARG A 52 7.53 7.98 -1.16
C ARG A 52 8.93 8.55 -1.05
N GLU A 53 9.03 9.73 -0.45
CA GLU A 53 10.21 10.23 0.25
C GLU A 53 10.86 9.03 0.96
N PRO A 54 12.20 8.88 0.95
CA PRO A 54 12.86 7.84 1.69
C PRO A 54 12.53 8.09 3.16
N LYS A 55 11.47 7.45 3.67
CA LYS A 55 11.18 7.43 5.10
C LYS A 55 12.49 7.00 5.73
N ASN A 56 13.09 7.87 6.53
CA ASN A 56 14.10 7.45 7.48
C ASN A 56 13.46 6.26 8.20
N VAL A 57 13.91 5.04 7.90
CA VAL A 57 13.30 3.82 8.44
C VAL A 57 13.72 3.76 9.90
N ARG A 58 13.08 4.60 10.72
CA ARG A 58 13.15 4.52 12.16
C ARG A 58 12.31 3.32 12.52
N ILE A 59 13.00 2.25 12.89
CA ILE A 59 12.40 1.01 13.38
C ILE A 59 11.41 1.39 14.48
N ASN A 60 10.13 1.09 14.29
CA ASN A 60 9.13 1.28 15.33
C ASN A 60 9.30 0.17 16.37
N LEU A 61 9.48 0.56 17.64
CA LEU A 61 9.69 -0.36 18.75
C LEU A 61 8.43 -0.59 19.57
N TYR A 62 7.48 0.35 19.47
CA TYR A 62 6.23 0.35 20.23
C TYR A 62 5.14 -0.39 19.46
N ASP A 63 4.93 -0.01 18.20
CA ASP A 63 3.98 -0.66 17.30
C ASP A 63 4.74 -1.57 16.33
N ARG A 64 4.67 -2.89 16.60
CA ARG A 64 5.32 -3.95 15.83
C ARG A 64 4.35 -4.75 14.96
N ASP A 65 3.07 -4.38 14.91
CA ASP A 65 2.06 -4.98 14.04
C ASP A 65 1.17 -3.90 13.39
N PRO A 66 1.78 -2.96 12.62
CA PRO A 66 1.07 -1.81 12.06
C PRO A 66 -0.02 -2.20 11.04
N THR A 67 0.07 -3.41 10.49
CA THR A 67 -0.86 -3.97 9.51
C THR A 67 -1.88 -4.92 10.14
N ASN A 68 -1.81 -5.16 11.45
CA ASN A 68 -2.67 -6.06 12.23
C ASN A 68 -2.86 -7.43 11.57
N MET A 69 -1.78 -8.01 11.06
CA MET A 69 -1.84 -9.31 10.37
C MET A 69 -1.99 -10.47 11.36
N ASN A 70 -1.61 -10.25 12.62
CA ASN A 70 -1.55 -11.30 13.64
C ASN A 70 -2.71 -11.23 14.63
N GLU A 71 -3.85 -10.65 14.23
CA GLU A 71 -5.03 -10.51 15.07
C GLU A 71 -5.50 -11.87 15.64
N LEU A 72 -5.54 -12.91 14.81
CA LEU A 72 -5.98 -14.25 15.19
C LEU A 72 -5.07 -14.96 16.21
N VAL A 73 -3.81 -14.51 16.36
CA VAL A 73 -2.84 -15.10 17.29
C VAL A 73 -2.89 -14.43 18.67
N LYS A 74 -3.68 -13.36 18.82
CA LYS A 74 -3.91 -12.68 20.10
C LYS A 74 -4.78 -13.58 20.99
N VAL A 75 -4.14 -14.42 21.79
CA VAL A 75 -4.84 -15.29 22.74
C VAL A 75 -4.84 -14.65 24.13
N GLN A 76 -6.02 -14.41 24.69
CA GLN A 76 -6.21 -13.95 26.07
C GLN A 76 -6.40 -15.14 27.03
N PHE A 77 -6.20 -14.90 28.33
CA PHE A 77 -6.43 -15.93 29.34
C PHE A 77 -7.90 -16.38 29.36
N ASP A 78 -8.82 -15.43 29.25
CA ASP A 78 -10.26 -15.67 29.22
C ASP A 78 -10.66 -16.48 27.98
N ASP A 79 -10.00 -16.30 26.83
CA ASP A 79 -10.29 -17.07 25.62
C ASP A 79 -10.03 -18.59 25.77
N ILE A 80 -9.13 -18.97 26.68
CA ILE A 80 -8.73 -20.38 26.89
C ILE A 80 -9.46 -20.98 28.10
N PHE A 81 -9.57 -20.22 29.19
CA PHE A 81 -9.99 -20.71 30.49
C PHE A 81 -11.29 -20.09 31.00
N ALA A 82 -12.05 -19.35 30.18
CA ALA A 82 -13.31 -18.72 30.58
C ALA A 82 -14.21 -19.70 31.35
N GLU A 83 -14.50 -19.34 32.60
CA GLU A 83 -15.45 -20.04 33.44
C GLU A 83 -16.89 -19.59 33.11
N PRO A 84 -17.87 -20.51 33.06
CA PRO A 84 -19.26 -20.15 32.77
C PRO A 84 -19.86 -19.32 33.91
N VAL A 85 -20.76 -18.39 33.56
CA VAL A 85 -21.46 -17.54 34.54
C VAL A 85 -22.16 -18.39 35.60
N GLY A 86 -21.74 -18.24 36.87
CA GLY A 86 -22.33 -18.92 38.02
C GLY A 86 -21.55 -20.13 38.55
N THR A 87 -20.45 -20.55 37.93
CA THR A 87 -19.51 -21.53 38.49
C THR A 87 -18.11 -20.93 38.46
N HIS A 88 -17.66 -20.37 39.59
CA HIS A 88 -16.36 -19.72 39.70
C HIS A 88 -15.41 -20.47 40.63
N SER A 89 -14.15 -20.60 40.21
CA SER A 89 -13.07 -21.05 41.08
C SER A 89 -12.78 -20.00 42.17
N PHE A 90 -12.06 -20.41 43.23
CA PHE A 90 -11.61 -19.45 44.25
C PHE A 90 -10.78 -18.32 43.63
N ASP A 91 -11.05 -17.06 44.03
CA ASP A 91 -10.40 -15.86 43.47
C ASP A 91 -8.86 -15.90 43.50
N GLY A 92 -8.29 -16.50 44.55
CA GLY A 92 -6.84 -16.69 44.67
C GLY A 92 -6.26 -17.65 43.63
N VAL A 93 -7.00 -18.70 43.28
CA VAL A 93 -6.62 -19.68 42.26
C VAL A 93 -6.75 -19.06 40.87
N TRP A 94 -7.83 -18.31 40.63
CA TRP A 94 -8.05 -17.57 39.39
C TRP A 94 -6.91 -16.58 39.12
N THR A 95 -6.59 -15.74 40.12
CA THR A 95 -5.52 -14.74 40.01
C THR A 95 -4.15 -15.38 39.83
N ALA A 96 -3.83 -16.43 40.61
CA ALA A 96 -2.56 -17.14 40.48
C ALA A 96 -2.41 -17.80 39.10
N SER A 97 -3.48 -18.40 38.59
CA SER A 97 -3.50 -19.02 37.25
C SER A 97 -3.27 -18.00 36.15
N HIS A 98 -3.94 -16.85 36.21
CA HIS A 98 -3.73 -15.75 35.27
C HIS A 98 -2.29 -15.22 35.30
N THR A 99 -1.71 -15.01 36.50
CA THR A 99 -0.33 -14.55 36.65
C THR A 99 0.68 -15.56 36.10
N VAL A 100 0.54 -16.84 36.43
CA VAL A 100 1.44 -17.90 35.94
C VAL A 100 1.32 -18.08 34.43
N PHE A 101 0.09 -18.09 33.90
CA PHE A 101 -0.14 -18.18 32.46
C PHE A 101 0.52 -17.02 31.70
N THR A 102 0.25 -15.78 32.11
CA THR A 102 0.77 -14.58 31.45
C THR A 102 2.29 -14.51 31.55
N GLY A 103 2.84 -14.81 32.73
CA GLY A 103 4.29 -14.83 32.96
C GLY A 103 4.99 -15.87 32.09
N THR A 104 4.51 -17.12 32.10
CA THR A 104 5.09 -18.21 31.31
C THR A 104 5.00 -17.91 29.82
N LYS A 105 3.82 -17.51 29.32
CA LYS A 105 3.63 -17.14 27.91
C LYS A 105 4.61 -16.04 27.48
N HIS A 106 4.75 -14.99 28.29
CA HIS A 106 5.64 -13.86 27.99
C HIS A 106 7.12 -14.27 27.94
N TRP A 107 7.61 -15.00 28.95
CA TRP A 107 9.01 -15.41 29.02
C TRP A 107 9.37 -16.47 27.99
N CYS A 108 8.51 -17.47 27.78
CA CYS A 108 8.71 -18.48 26.74
C CYS A 108 8.80 -17.84 25.35
N TYR A 109 7.89 -16.90 25.04
CA TYR A 109 7.92 -16.16 23.78
C TYR A 109 9.24 -15.40 23.61
N ARG A 110 9.69 -14.65 24.64
CA ARG A 110 10.94 -13.88 24.56
C ARG A 110 12.17 -14.74 24.33
N ILE A 111 12.27 -15.88 25.01
CA ILE A 111 13.39 -16.81 24.85
C ILE A 111 13.38 -17.41 23.44
N LEU A 112 12.21 -17.89 22.98
CA LEU A 112 12.08 -18.49 21.66
C LEU A 112 12.38 -17.49 20.55
N SER A 113 11.84 -16.26 20.65
CA SER A 113 12.15 -15.18 19.72
C SER A 113 13.63 -14.79 19.74
N ALA A 114 14.29 -14.79 20.91
CA ALA A 114 15.72 -14.50 20.98
C ALA A 114 16.58 -15.54 20.25
N VAL A 115 16.20 -16.81 20.32
CA VAL A 115 16.95 -17.90 19.66
C VAL A 115 16.63 -17.98 18.16
N CYS A 116 15.35 -17.85 17.79
CA CYS A 116 14.89 -18.13 16.44
C CYS A 116 14.81 -16.91 15.52
N ALA A 117 14.67 -15.69 16.04
CA ALA A 117 14.42 -14.53 15.17
C ALA A 117 15.61 -14.21 14.25
N LEU A 118 16.86 -14.36 14.73
CA LEU A 118 18.06 -14.13 13.93
C LEU A 118 18.23 -15.12 12.76
N PRO A 119 18.19 -16.45 12.97
CA PRO A 119 18.30 -17.39 11.86
C PRO A 119 17.12 -17.27 10.88
N CYS A 120 15.89 -17.11 11.38
CA CYS A 120 14.72 -16.92 10.52
C CYS A 120 14.85 -15.65 9.67
N SER A 121 15.25 -14.53 10.27
CA SER A 121 15.49 -13.26 9.57
C SER A 121 16.53 -13.40 8.45
N PHE A 122 17.63 -14.11 8.72
CA PHE A 122 18.66 -14.37 7.71
C PHE A 122 18.13 -15.18 6.52
N CYS A 123 17.43 -16.29 6.78
CA CYS A 123 16.85 -17.15 5.74
C CYS A 123 15.84 -16.39 4.87
N TRP A 124 14.96 -15.59 5.47
CA TRP A 124 14.00 -14.78 4.72
C TRP A 124 14.68 -13.65 3.93
N GLY A 125 15.71 -13.01 4.49
CA GLY A 125 16.52 -12.01 3.79
C GLY A 125 17.18 -12.60 2.53
N LEU A 126 17.68 -13.83 2.61
CA LEU A 126 18.22 -14.57 1.46
C LEU A 126 17.12 -14.89 0.43
N HIS A 127 15.95 -15.36 0.87
CA HIS A 127 14.82 -15.67 0.00
C HIS A 127 14.39 -14.45 -0.84
N PHE A 128 14.19 -13.29 -0.21
CA PHE A 128 13.82 -12.07 -0.94
C PHE A 128 14.93 -11.53 -1.83
N ALA A 129 16.20 -11.74 -1.49
CA ALA A 129 17.30 -11.41 -2.39
C ALA A 129 17.24 -12.23 -3.69
N CYS A 130 16.99 -13.54 -3.57
CA CYS A 130 16.80 -14.44 -4.71
C CYS A 130 15.56 -14.08 -5.54
N LEU A 131 14.43 -13.79 -4.89
CA LEU A 131 13.22 -13.32 -5.59
C LEU A 131 13.46 -12.01 -6.34
N SER A 132 14.12 -11.04 -5.70
CA SER A 132 14.45 -9.75 -6.33
C SER A 132 15.36 -9.95 -7.54
N PHE A 133 16.38 -10.81 -7.42
CA PHE A 133 17.26 -11.17 -8.52
C PHE A 133 16.47 -11.83 -9.67
N ASN A 134 15.64 -12.83 -9.38
CA ASN A 134 14.82 -13.49 -10.40
C ASN A 134 13.86 -12.50 -11.10
N TYR A 135 13.20 -11.63 -10.34
CA TYR A 135 12.30 -10.64 -10.89
C TYR A 135 13.02 -9.70 -11.87
N ILE A 136 14.16 -9.14 -11.46
CA ILE A 136 14.92 -8.16 -12.26
C ILE A 136 15.57 -8.81 -13.48
N TRP A 137 16.18 -9.98 -13.31
CA TRP A 137 17.01 -10.60 -14.35
C TRP A 137 16.27 -11.62 -15.20
N SER A 138 15.12 -12.14 -14.76
CA SER A 138 14.34 -13.14 -15.51
C SER A 138 12.94 -12.63 -15.88
N ILE A 139 12.16 -12.13 -14.92
CA ILE A 139 10.76 -11.77 -15.17
C ILE A 139 10.66 -10.46 -15.98
N GLN A 140 11.36 -9.40 -15.58
CA GLN A 140 11.25 -8.09 -16.24
C GLN A 140 11.67 -8.12 -17.73
N PRO A 141 12.79 -8.75 -18.13
CA PRO A 141 13.13 -8.86 -19.55
C PRO A 141 12.14 -9.75 -20.31
N SER A 142 11.59 -10.79 -19.66
CA SER A 142 10.54 -11.64 -20.26
C SER A 142 9.26 -10.85 -20.54
N LEU A 143 8.81 -10.02 -19.61
CA LEU A 143 7.66 -9.14 -19.80
C LEU A 143 7.91 -8.14 -20.94
N ARG A 144 9.12 -7.57 -21.02
CA ARG A 144 9.51 -6.68 -22.11
C ARG A 144 9.53 -7.41 -23.46
N SER A 145 10.12 -8.59 -23.51
CA SER A 145 10.12 -9.46 -24.70
C SER A 145 8.70 -9.76 -25.19
N PHE A 146 7.82 -10.16 -24.28
CA PHE A 146 6.41 -10.42 -24.57
C PHE A 146 5.69 -9.18 -25.13
N SER A 147 5.95 -8.00 -24.57
CA SER A 147 5.35 -6.74 -25.05
C SER A 147 5.74 -6.39 -26.49
N ILE A 148 6.98 -6.72 -26.90
CA ILE A 148 7.46 -6.48 -28.28
C ILE A 148 6.71 -7.37 -29.26
N GLN A 149 6.48 -8.64 -28.90
CA GLN A 149 5.78 -9.59 -29.76
C GLN A 149 4.28 -9.26 -29.92
N ILE A 150 3.63 -8.80 -28.85
CA ILE A 150 2.21 -8.45 -28.88
C ILE A 150 1.95 -7.06 -29.46
N GLY A 151 2.89 -6.13 -29.36
CA GLY A 151 2.72 -4.74 -29.80
C GLY A 151 2.13 -4.56 -31.21
N PRO A 152 2.63 -5.25 -32.25
CA PRO A 152 2.08 -5.16 -33.61
C PRO A 152 0.67 -5.74 -33.75
N ILE A 153 0.37 -6.84 -33.03
CA ILE A 153 -0.95 -7.50 -33.05
C ILE A 153 -1.99 -6.63 -32.31
N ALA A 154 -1.61 -6.06 -31.17
CA ALA A 154 -2.46 -5.17 -30.39
C ALA A 154 -2.85 -3.89 -31.16
N LYS A 155 -1.97 -3.38 -32.03
CA LYS A 155 -2.27 -2.25 -32.93
C LYS A 155 -3.33 -2.58 -33.98
N VAL A 156 -3.40 -3.83 -34.44
CA VAL A 156 -4.45 -4.29 -35.36
C VAL A 156 -5.76 -4.53 -34.62
N TRP A 157 -5.70 -5.00 -33.36
CA TRP A 157 -6.88 -5.50 -32.65
C TRP A 157 -7.51 -4.56 -31.62
N THR A 158 -6.86 -3.50 -31.14
CA THR A 158 -7.40 -2.77 -29.98
C THR A 158 -7.18 -1.25 -29.96
N LYS A 159 -8.26 -0.48 -30.19
CA LYS A 159 -8.45 0.88 -29.66
C LYS A 159 -8.90 0.92 -28.19
N LYS A 160 -8.96 -0.21 -27.46
CA LYS A 160 -9.59 -0.30 -26.13
C LYS A 160 -8.84 -1.09 -25.04
N SER A 161 -7.54 -1.36 -25.16
CA SER A 161 -6.81 -2.10 -24.11
C SER A 161 -5.84 -1.21 -23.31
N LYS A 162 -6.40 -0.32 -22.48
CA LYS A 162 -5.62 0.38 -21.43
C LYS A 162 -5.42 -0.47 -20.17
N CYS A 163 -6.16 -1.58 -20.01
CA CYS A 163 -6.19 -2.33 -18.75
C CYS A 163 -5.04 -3.34 -18.57
N VAL A 164 -4.45 -3.88 -19.64
CA VAL A 164 -3.40 -4.92 -19.52
C VAL A 164 -2.03 -4.34 -19.13
N ALA A 165 -1.74 -3.09 -19.49
CA ALA A 165 -0.49 -2.43 -19.15
C ALA A 165 -0.36 -2.07 -17.65
N MET A 166 -1.49 -1.90 -16.94
CA MET A 166 -1.47 -1.51 -15.52
C MET A 166 -1.16 -2.66 -14.55
N ILE A 167 -1.24 -3.92 -14.98
CA ILE A 167 -0.97 -5.08 -14.11
C ILE A 167 0.54 -5.31 -13.90
N SER A 168 1.41 -4.76 -14.76
CA SER A 168 2.86 -5.02 -14.72
C SER A 168 3.66 -4.18 -13.72
N CYS A 169 3.04 -3.19 -13.04
CA CYS A 169 3.76 -2.20 -12.23
C CYS A 169 3.38 -2.20 -10.74
N ARG A 170 3.06 -3.37 -10.17
CA ARG A 170 2.99 -3.47 -8.71
C ARG A 170 4.42 -3.60 -8.17
N ASP A 171 4.95 -2.51 -7.63
CA ASP A 171 6.24 -2.45 -6.93
C ASP A 171 6.20 -3.42 -5.73
N LEU A 172 6.92 -4.54 -5.83
CA LEU A 172 6.97 -5.59 -4.81
C LEU A 172 7.90 -5.15 -3.65
N ARG A 173 7.52 -4.09 -2.92
CA ARG A 173 8.25 -3.67 -1.71
C ARG A 173 7.75 -4.47 -0.52
N VAL A 174 8.42 -5.58 -0.25
CA VAL A 174 8.20 -6.33 0.99
C VAL A 174 9.02 -5.70 2.10
N GLN A 175 8.35 -5.23 3.16
CA GLN A 175 8.99 -4.68 4.34
C GLN A 175 9.17 -5.75 5.43
N PHE A 176 10.04 -5.50 6.40
CA PHE A 176 10.27 -6.44 7.51
C PHE A 176 9.01 -6.61 8.35
N GLU A 177 8.29 -5.51 8.55
CA GLU A 177 6.99 -5.40 9.20
C GLU A 177 5.86 -6.04 8.39
N ASP A 178 6.09 -6.47 7.15
CA ASP A 178 5.10 -7.25 6.40
C ASP A 178 5.31 -8.77 6.59
N LEU A 179 6.38 -9.18 7.30
CA LEU A 179 6.72 -10.59 7.52
C LEU A 179 6.82 -11.00 8.98
N PHE A 180 7.33 -10.11 9.83
CA PHE A 180 7.67 -10.42 11.20
C PHE A 180 6.92 -9.52 12.17
N THR A 181 5.61 -9.31 12.00
CA THR A 181 4.88 -8.51 13.00
C THR A 181 4.74 -9.26 14.31
N GLU A 182 4.75 -8.53 15.43
CA GLU A 182 4.49 -9.09 16.75
C GLU A 182 3.19 -8.50 17.29
N PRO A 183 2.19 -9.31 17.67
CA PRO A 183 0.92 -8.80 18.15
C PRO A 183 1.08 -8.03 19.48
N GLU A 184 0.21 -7.03 19.69
CA GLU A 184 0.18 -6.23 20.92
C GLU A 184 0.09 -7.14 22.16
N GLY A 185 1.02 -6.95 23.11
CA GLY A 185 1.08 -7.73 24.36
C GLY A 185 2.04 -8.93 24.36
N SER A 186 2.65 -9.28 23.22
CA SER A 186 3.71 -10.30 23.15
C SER A 186 4.95 -9.73 22.44
N HIS A 187 5.74 -8.93 23.17
CA HIS A 187 6.92 -8.27 22.61
C HIS A 187 8.20 -9.05 22.88
N SER A 188 8.99 -9.28 21.83
CA SER A 188 10.35 -9.78 21.97
C SER A 188 11.27 -8.68 22.49
N ILE A 189 12.45 -9.08 22.96
CA ILE A 189 13.47 -8.15 23.47
C ILE A 189 13.81 -7.12 22.37
N ASP A 190 13.79 -5.82 22.68
CA ASP A 190 14.10 -4.74 21.72
C ASP A 190 15.42 -4.93 20.98
N GLY A 191 16.43 -5.48 21.66
CA GLY A 191 17.72 -5.83 21.06
C GLY A 191 17.58 -6.88 19.95
N VAL A 192 16.77 -7.91 20.18
CA VAL A 192 16.50 -9.00 19.22
C VAL A 192 15.74 -8.45 18.03
N TRP A 193 14.70 -7.65 18.25
CA TRP A 193 13.94 -7.01 17.18
C TRP A 193 14.83 -6.16 16.25
N ARG A 194 15.64 -5.27 16.84
CA ARG A 194 16.59 -4.43 16.09
C ARG A 194 17.65 -5.27 15.37
N ALA A 195 18.18 -6.31 16.01
CA ALA A 195 19.19 -7.18 15.42
C ALA A 195 18.61 -7.97 14.22
N SER A 196 17.42 -8.54 14.38
CA SER A 196 16.69 -9.24 13.33
C SER A 196 16.39 -8.33 12.14
N TYR A 197 15.95 -7.08 12.36
CA TYR A 197 15.74 -6.11 11.29
C TYR A 197 17.05 -5.79 10.53
N ARG A 198 18.16 -5.58 11.26
CA ARG A 198 19.47 -5.30 10.65
C ARG A 198 20.00 -6.50 9.85
N VAL A 199 19.89 -7.71 10.39
CA VAL A 199 20.30 -8.94 9.71
C VAL A 199 19.46 -9.15 8.46
N PHE A 200 18.13 -8.99 8.54
CA PHE A 200 17.23 -9.13 7.40
C PHE A 200 17.62 -8.19 6.26
N THR A 201 17.71 -6.90 6.58
CA THR A 201 17.98 -5.85 5.59
C THR A 201 19.39 -5.96 5.03
N GLY A 202 20.36 -6.25 5.89
CA GLY A 202 21.76 -6.45 5.52
C GLY A 202 21.94 -7.66 4.60
N THR A 203 21.42 -8.82 4.98
CA THR A 203 21.49 -10.06 4.19
C THR A 203 20.82 -9.86 2.83
N LYS A 204 19.61 -9.29 2.80
CA LYS A 204 18.91 -9.01 1.55
C LYS A 204 19.74 -8.13 0.61
N HIS A 205 20.33 -7.05 1.15
CA HIS A 205 21.10 -6.10 0.35
C HIS A 205 22.41 -6.70 -0.17
N TRP A 206 23.21 -7.32 0.69
CA TRP A 206 24.51 -7.88 0.31
C TRP A 206 24.37 -9.12 -0.57
N CYS A 207 23.43 -10.02 -0.25
CA CYS A 207 23.18 -11.20 -1.08
C CYS A 207 22.75 -10.81 -2.49
N TYR A 208 21.80 -9.88 -2.63
CA TYR A 208 21.39 -9.38 -3.95
C TYR A 208 22.56 -8.83 -4.76
N ARG A 209 23.47 -8.07 -4.13
CA ARG A 209 24.65 -7.51 -4.79
C ARG A 209 25.64 -8.58 -5.24
N ILE A 210 25.93 -9.57 -4.40
CA ILE A 210 26.84 -10.67 -4.73
C ILE A 210 26.25 -11.52 -5.85
N LEU A 211 24.98 -11.89 -5.74
CA LEU A 211 24.29 -12.70 -6.75
C LEU A 211 24.23 -11.96 -8.09
N SER A 212 23.93 -10.67 -8.07
CA SER A 212 23.98 -9.83 -9.27
C SER A 212 25.39 -9.72 -9.83
N ALA A 213 26.43 -9.56 -9.00
CA ALA A 213 27.80 -9.47 -9.49
C ALA A 213 28.27 -10.75 -10.21
N ILE A 214 27.84 -11.93 -9.74
CA ILE A 214 28.20 -13.22 -10.32
C ILE A 214 27.41 -13.49 -11.61
N PHE A 215 26.10 -13.25 -11.59
CA PHE A 215 25.21 -13.70 -12.67
C PHE A 215 24.81 -12.61 -13.66
N ALA A 216 25.06 -11.33 -13.39
CA ALA A 216 24.67 -10.24 -14.29
C ALA A 216 25.31 -10.39 -15.68
N VAL A 217 26.60 -10.71 -15.74
CA VAL A 217 27.33 -10.79 -17.02
C VAL A 217 26.82 -11.96 -17.88
N PRO A 218 26.73 -13.21 -17.39
CA PRO A 218 26.14 -14.30 -18.16
C PRO A 218 24.68 -14.04 -18.57
N CYS A 219 23.84 -13.55 -17.64
CA CYS A 219 22.44 -13.27 -17.95
C CYS A 219 22.29 -12.17 -18.99
N ALA A 220 23.09 -11.10 -18.93
CA ALA A 220 23.07 -10.02 -19.91
C ALA A 220 23.46 -10.52 -21.31
N PHE A 221 24.45 -11.41 -21.41
CA PHE A 221 24.84 -12.02 -22.68
C PHE A 221 23.70 -12.88 -23.26
N CYS A 222 23.09 -13.76 -22.45
CA CYS A 222 21.96 -14.58 -22.89
C CYS A 222 20.75 -13.73 -23.35
N TRP A 223 20.40 -12.69 -22.60
CA TRP A 223 19.32 -11.77 -23.00
C TRP A 223 19.67 -10.96 -24.23
N GLY A 224 20.93 -10.52 -24.37
CA GLY A 224 21.42 -9.84 -25.57
C GLY A 224 21.24 -10.69 -26.83
N LEU A 225 21.64 -11.96 -26.77
CA LEU A 225 21.43 -12.92 -27.86
C LEU A 225 19.94 -13.15 -28.14
N HIS A 226 19.13 -13.33 -27.08
CA HIS A 226 17.69 -13.51 -27.22
C HIS A 226 17.02 -12.32 -27.91
N PHE A 227 17.31 -11.08 -27.49
CA PHE A 227 16.77 -9.88 -28.12
C PHE A 227 17.28 -9.68 -29.56
N ALA A 228 18.51 -10.09 -29.88
CA ALA A 228 19.01 -10.10 -31.24
C ALA A 228 18.20 -11.05 -32.13
N CYS A 229 17.95 -12.28 -31.67
CA CYS A 229 17.12 -13.25 -32.38
C CYS A 229 15.67 -12.76 -32.54
N LEU A 230 15.08 -12.19 -31.48
CA LEU A 230 13.73 -11.60 -31.56
C LEU A 230 13.66 -10.46 -32.55
N THR A 231 14.65 -9.57 -32.56
CA THR A 231 14.71 -8.44 -33.50
C THR A 231 14.82 -8.95 -34.93
N PHE A 232 15.65 -9.96 -35.17
CA PHE A 232 15.74 -10.63 -36.46
C PHE A 232 14.38 -11.21 -36.88
N SER A 233 13.75 -12.05 -36.05
CA SER A 233 12.42 -12.59 -36.37
C SER A 233 11.39 -11.47 -36.60
N HIS A 234 11.37 -10.43 -35.78
CA HIS A 234 10.42 -9.33 -35.92
C HIS A 234 10.56 -8.60 -37.27
N ILE A 235 11.79 -8.27 -37.68
CA ILE A 235 12.06 -7.55 -38.93
C ILE A 235 11.77 -8.44 -40.15
N TRP A 236 12.23 -9.69 -40.12
CA TRP A 236 12.24 -10.54 -41.31
C TRP A 236 10.96 -11.37 -41.48
N THR A 237 10.27 -11.74 -40.40
CA THR A 237 9.07 -12.58 -40.49
C THR A 237 7.82 -11.83 -40.08
N ILE A 238 7.81 -11.17 -38.92
CA ILE A 238 6.59 -10.55 -38.37
C ILE A 238 6.16 -9.33 -39.20
N GLN A 239 7.09 -8.40 -39.47
CA GLN A 239 6.76 -7.14 -40.15
C GLN A 239 6.26 -7.34 -41.60
N PRO A 240 6.88 -8.20 -42.44
CA PRO A 240 6.35 -8.51 -43.77
C PRO A 240 5.00 -9.23 -43.71
N SER A 241 4.84 -10.19 -42.79
CA SER A 241 3.57 -10.90 -42.61
C SER A 241 2.45 -9.95 -42.23
N LEU A 242 2.70 -9.03 -41.30
CA LEU A 242 1.73 -8.01 -40.89
C LEU A 242 1.37 -7.07 -42.06
N ARG A 243 2.33 -6.72 -42.90
CA ARG A 243 2.09 -5.92 -44.10
C ARG A 243 1.22 -6.69 -45.10
N SER A 244 1.46 -7.99 -45.29
CA SER A 244 0.64 -8.86 -46.13
C SER A 244 -0.79 -8.97 -45.61
N CYS A 245 -0.97 -9.26 -44.31
CA CYS A 245 -2.29 -9.32 -43.69
C CYS A 245 -3.07 -8.00 -43.82
N ASN A 246 -2.41 -6.85 -43.68
CA ASN A 246 -3.08 -5.56 -43.88
C ASN A 246 -3.57 -5.36 -45.32
N ILE A 247 -2.81 -5.81 -46.31
CA ILE A 247 -3.23 -5.74 -47.72
C ILE A 247 -4.44 -6.63 -47.97
N GLU A 248 -4.49 -7.82 -47.37
CA GLU A 248 -5.61 -8.75 -47.51
C GLU A 248 -6.87 -8.31 -46.74
N ILE A 249 -6.72 -7.75 -45.55
CA ILE A 249 -7.85 -7.26 -44.73
C ILE A 249 -8.46 -6.00 -45.33
N TYR A 250 -7.68 -5.15 -46.01
CA TYR A 250 -8.14 -3.89 -46.59
C TYR A 250 -9.41 -4.02 -47.48
N PRO A 251 -9.45 -4.90 -48.50
CA PRO A 251 -10.66 -5.09 -49.30
C PRO A 251 -11.81 -5.69 -48.50
N MET A 252 -11.54 -6.61 -47.56
CA MET A 252 -12.60 -7.20 -46.73
C MET A 252 -13.24 -6.19 -45.78
N ALA A 253 -12.47 -5.29 -45.19
CA ALA A 253 -12.99 -4.18 -44.39
C ALA A 253 -13.85 -3.23 -45.24
N ARG A 254 -13.46 -2.98 -46.49
CA ARG A 254 -14.24 -2.18 -47.43
C ARG A 254 -15.56 -2.87 -47.82
N LEU A 255 -15.52 -4.17 -48.11
CA LEU A 255 -16.73 -4.96 -48.39
C LEU A 255 -17.68 -4.99 -47.20
N TRP A 256 -17.16 -5.15 -45.98
CA TRP A 256 -17.95 -5.05 -44.75
C TRP A 256 -18.61 -3.67 -44.61
N GLY A 257 -17.87 -2.59 -44.85
CA GLY A 257 -18.43 -1.23 -44.82
C GLY A 257 -19.52 -1.00 -45.89
N LEU A 258 -19.37 -1.59 -47.07
CA LEU A 258 -20.40 -1.56 -48.11
C LEU A 258 -21.63 -2.37 -47.72
N PHE A 259 -21.45 -3.53 -47.10
CA PHE A 259 -22.54 -4.36 -46.60
C PHE A 259 -23.36 -3.61 -45.53
N VAL A 260 -22.68 -3.02 -44.53
CA VAL A 260 -23.34 -2.22 -43.49
C VAL A 260 -24.13 -1.06 -44.10
N ARG A 261 -23.53 -0.31 -45.04
CA ARG A 261 -24.24 0.78 -45.73
C ARG A 261 -25.42 0.32 -46.59
N SER A 262 -25.29 -0.83 -47.24
CA SER A 262 -26.32 -1.31 -48.16
C SER A 262 -27.51 -1.95 -47.44
N PHE A 263 -27.29 -2.52 -46.26
CA PHE A 263 -28.31 -3.30 -45.56
C PHE A 263 -28.68 -2.73 -44.18
N CYS A 264 -27.69 -2.39 -43.36
CA CYS A 264 -27.94 -1.95 -42.00
C CYS A 264 -28.40 -0.48 -41.95
N ASP A 265 -27.82 0.41 -42.75
CA ASP A 265 -28.25 1.82 -42.80
C ASP A 265 -29.73 1.97 -43.19
N PRO A 266 -30.22 1.41 -44.31
CA PRO A 266 -31.64 1.55 -44.68
C PRO A 266 -32.58 0.86 -43.69
N PHE A 267 -32.15 -0.24 -43.06
CA PHE A 267 -32.92 -0.89 -42.00
C PHE A 267 -33.04 0.00 -40.75
N CYS A 268 -31.93 0.53 -40.26
CA CYS A 268 -31.90 1.44 -39.13
C CYS A 268 -32.70 2.72 -39.40
N GLU A 269 -32.61 3.26 -40.62
CA GLU A 269 -33.39 4.43 -41.05
C GLU A 269 -34.89 4.12 -41.05
N SER A 270 -35.29 2.96 -41.58
CA SER A 270 -36.69 2.52 -41.58
C SER A 270 -37.25 2.35 -40.16
N VAL A 271 -36.47 1.75 -39.25
CA VAL A 271 -36.84 1.62 -37.84
C VAL A 271 -36.93 3.00 -37.16
N GLY A 272 -35.98 3.90 -37.45
CA GLY A 272 -36.01 5.27 -36.96
C GLY A 272 -37.27 6.03 -37.39
N LEU A 273 -37.72 5.85 -38.64
CA LEU A 273 -38.98 6.44 -39.14
C LEU A 273 -40.23 5.83 -38.51
N MET A 274 -40.24 4.52 -38.23
CA MET A 274 -41.34 3.88 -37.50
C MET A 274 -41.48 4.45 -36.09
N LEU A 275 -40.36 4.70 -35.41
CA LEU A 275 -40.34 5.26 -34.06
C LEU A 275 -40.64 6.77 -34.06
N SER A 276 -40.25 7.52 -35.09
CA SER A 276 -40.49 8.98 -35.15
C SER A 276 -41.98 9.35 -35.28
N LYS A 277 -42.81 8.44 -35.79
CA LYS A 277 -44.26 8.62 -35.90
C LYS A 277 -45.02 8.43 -34.58
N ILE A 278 -44.38 7.89 -33.53
CA ILE A 278 -45.00 7.73 -32.22
C ILE A 278 -45.00 9.10 -31.50
N LYS A 279 -46.13 9.82 -31.56
CA LYS A 279 -46.34 11.04 -30.75
C LYS A 279 -46.94 10.65 -29.40
N ILE A 280 -46.18 10.83 -28.33
CA ILE A 280 -46.66 10.66 -26.95
C ILE A 280 -47.27 11.99 -26.50
N SER A 281 -48.59 12.02 -26.29
CA SER A 281 -49.25 13.15 -25.64
C SER A 281 -49.21 12.92 -24.13
N ILE A 282 -48.33 13.66 -23.44
CA ILE A 282 -48.27 13.64 -21.98
C ILE A 282 -49.28 14.66 -21.48
N ASN A 283 -50.47 14.19 -21.11
CA ASN A 283 -51.41 15.02 -20.37
C ASN A 283 -50.89 15.14 -18.93
N LYS A 284 -50.37 16.32 -18.57
CA LYS A 284 -50.13 16.66 -17.16
C LYS A 284 -51.49 16.83 -16.49
N THR A 285 -51.93 15.81 -15.76
CA THR A 285 -53.01 15.96 -14.78
C THR A 285 -52.52 16.97 -13.74
N LYS A 286 -53.15 18.15 -13.70
CA LYS A 286 -52.96 19.10 -12.60
C LYS A 286 -53.78 18.58 -11.42
N GLU A 287 -53.08 18.15 -10.37
CA GLU A 287 -53.64 18.17 -9.01
C GLU A 287 -53.73 19.61 -8.51
#